data_AF-X0ZWC5-F1
#
_entry.id   AF-X0ZWC5-F1
#
_cell.length_a   1.000
_cell.length_b   1.000
_cell.length_c   1.000
_cell.angle_alpha   90.00
_cell.angle_beta   90.00
_cell.angle_gamma   90.00
#
_symmetry.space_group_name_H-M   'P 1'
#
loop_
_entity.id
_entity.type
_entity.pdbx_description
1 polymer ?
#
loop_
_entity_poly.entity_id
_entity_poly.type
_entity_poly.pdbx_seq_one_letter_code
_entity_poly.pdbx_strand_id
1 'polypeptide(L)'
;ANCDNGLYCDGAETCHATLDCQAGSDPCPGQYCDEDTDSCYECKYDSECDDGLFCNGAERCVGGFCQAGTDPCEPGQYCNEDTDTCEDVECINDEDCDDNNACTVDTCTDGVCYNECASTVSSYPYTEGFESGWGDWVNALGDDMDWTRNSGSTPSSSTGPSGAHGGSYYVYTEASSPNYPDKTAILEGPCFDLVATSDAALTFWYHMYGSGMGTLNVEVSEDCI
;
A
#
# COMPACT_ATOMS: atom_id res chain seq x y z
N ALA A 1 -42.48 -11.67 -4.17
CA ALA A 1 -42.71 -10.65 -3.15
C ALA A 1 -42.29 -9.36 -3.81
N ASN A 2 -43.21 -8.39 -3.94
CA ASN A 2 -42.84 -7.06 -4.39
C ASN A 2 -41.93 -6.49 -3.31
N CYS A 3 -40.67 -6.28 -3.65
CA CYS A 3 -39.71 -5.61 -2.81
C CYS A 3 -39.80 -4.09 -2.94
N ASP A 4 -40.62 -3.63 -3.89
CA ASP A 4 -41.13 -2.27 -4.07
C ASP A 4 -41.54 -1.63 -2.74
N ASN A 5 -40.78 -0.61 -2.34
CA ASN A 5 -40.97 0.16 -1.12
C ASN A 5 -41.92 1.36 -1.34
N GLY A 6 -42.36 1.58 -2.58
CA GLY A 6 -43.25 2.66 -2.99
C GLY A 6 -42.56 4.00 -3.22
N LEU A 7 -41.23 4.03 -3.28
CA LEU A 7 -40.43 5.18 -3.69
C LEU A 7 -40.07 5.01 -5.16
N TYR A 8 -40.34 6.03 -5.96
CA TYR A 8 -39.99 6.08 -7.36
C TYR A 8 -38.52 6.46 -7.54
N CYS A 9 -38.01 7.42 -6.76
CA CYS A 9 -36.72 8.05 -7.01
C CYS A 9 -35.50 7.23 -6.59
N ASP A 10 -35.67 6.15 -5.84
CA ASP A 10 -34.60 5.18 -5.57
C ASP A 10 -34.51 4.07 -6.64
N GLY A 11 -35.37 4.16 -7.67
CA GLY A 11 -35.32 3.32 -8.85
C GLY A 11 -35.83 1.89 -8.63
N ALA A 12 -35.99 1.15 -9.73
CA ALA A 12 -36.62 -0.17 -9.68
C ALA A 12 -35.83 -1.15 -8.79
N GLU A 13 -36.49 -1.64 -7.73
CA GLU A 13 -35.83 -2.43 -6.71
C GLU A 13 -35.71 -3.90 -7.11
N THR A 14 -34.60 -4.50 -6.71
CA THR A 14 -34.28 -5.89 -7.03
C THR A 14 -34.17 -6.72 -5.76
N CYS A 15 -34.87 -7.86 -5.73
CA CYS A 15 -34.73 -8.83 -4.63
C CYS A 15 -33.35 -9.50 -4.69
N HIS A 16 -32.50 -9.26 -3.68
CA HIS A 16 -31.24 -9.96 -3.51
C HIS A 16 -31.36 -11.10 -2.49
N ALA A 17 -30.70 -12.24 -2.74
CA ALA A 17 -30.84 -13.44 -1.90
C ALA A 17 -30.19 -13.31 -0.51
N THR A 18 -29.26 -12.38 -0.33
CA THR A 18 -28.50 -12.18 0.93
C THR A 18 -28.58 -10.77 1.49
N LEU A 19 -29.03 -9.79 0.68
CA LEU A 19 -29.08 -8.37 1.05
C LEU A 19 -30.54 -7.86 1.07
N ASP A 20 -31.50 -8.77 1.04
CA ASP A 20 -32.93 -8.48 0.95
C ASP A 20 -33.27 -7.52 -0.21
N CYS A 21 -34.17 -6.55 -0.02
CA CYS A 21 -34.52 -5.57 -1.05
C CYS A 21 -33.38 -4.56 -1.23
N GLN A 22 -32.93 -4.38 -2.47
CA GLN A 22 -31.96 -3.35 -2.83
C GLN A 22 -32.63 -2.36 -3.77
N ALA A 23 -32.55 -1.07 -3.43
CA ALA A 23 -32.95 0.02 -4.30
C ALA A 23 -32.20 -0.04 -5.64
N GLY A 24 -32.84 0.49 -6.68
CA GLY A 24 -32.23 0.60 -8.00
C GLY A 24 -31.23 1.76 -8.09
N SER A 25 -31.07 2.29 -9.30
CA SER A 25 -30.38 3.54 -9.55
C SER A 25 -31.39 4.65 -9.80
N ASP A 26 -31.03 5.90 -9.49
CA ASP A 26 -31.83 7.10 -9.80
C ASP A 26 -32.46 7.01 -11.22
N PRO A 27 -33.80 6.98 -11.32
CA PRO A 27 -34.51 6.89 -12.59
C PRO A 27 -34.51 8.21 -13.38
N CYS A 28 -34.07 9.32 -12.77
CA CYS A 28 -34.09 10.66 -13.33
C CYS A 28 -32.67 11.28 -13.47
N PRO A 29 -31.73 10.69 -14.23
CA PRO A 29 -30.36 11.20 -14.31
C PRO A 29 -30.29 12.68 -14.72
N GLY A 30 -29.82 13.53 -13.81
CA GLY A 30 -29.67 14.97 -14.04
C GLY A 30 -30.99 15.75 -14.06
N GLN A 31 -32.08 15.20 -13.53
CA GLN A 31 -33.39 15.84 -13.44
C GLN A 31 -33.90 15.80 -11.99
N TYR A 32 -34.83 16.69 -11.65
CA TYR A 32 -35.51 16.65 -10.35
C TYR A 32 -36.49 15.47 -10.33
N CYS A 33 -36.34 14.56 -9.38
CA CYS A 33 -37.25 13.45 -9.18
C CYS A 33 -38.30 13.81 -8.11
N ASP A 34 -39.58 13.68 -8.47
CA ASP A 34 -40.72 13.98 -7.61
C ASP A 34 -41.44 12.70 -7.19
N GLU A 35 -41.30 12.34 -5.90
CA GLU A 35 -41.90 11.16 -5.28
C GLU A 35 -43.42 11.23 -5.11
N ASP A 36 -44.02 12.43 -5.07
CA ASP A 36 -45.48 12.55 -4.93
C ASP A 36 -46.20 12.24 -6.25
N THR A 37 -45.48 12.36 -7.36
CA THR A 37 -46.02 12.24 -8.72
C THR A 37 -45.34 11.15 -9.56
N ASP A 38 -44.40 10.41 -8.98
CA ASP A 38 -43.60 9.37 -9.63
C ASP A 38 -43.02 9.83 -10.99
N SER A 39 -42.44 11.03 -11.03
CA SER A 39 -42.07 11.70 -12.30
C SER A 39 -40.77 12.50 -12.23
N CYS A 40 -40.07 12.58 -13.37
CA CYS A 40 -38.89 13.43 -13.56
C CYS A 40 -39.28 14.80 -14.16
N TYR A 41 -38.67 15.86 -13.64
CA TYR A 41 -38.87 17.23 -14.10
C TYR A 41 -37.55 17.95 -14.36
N GLU A 42 -37.59 18.93 -15.26
CA GLU A 42 -36.50 19.90 -15.39
C GLU A 42 -36.40 20.72 -14.09
N CYS A 43 -35.18 20.82 -13.54
CA CYS A 43 -34.94 21.70 -12.41
C CYS A 43 -35.20 23.16 -12.81
N LYS A 44 -35.58 23.98 -11.83
CA LYS A 44 -35.75 25.44 -11.94
C LYS A 44 -34.85 26.19 -10.98
N TYR A 45 -34.52 25.58 -9.85
CA TYR A 45 -33.69 26.16 -8.80
C TYR A 45 -32.61 25.17 -8.36
N ASP A 46 -31.47 25.70 -7.89
CA ASP A 46 -30.35 24.88 -7.41
C ASP A 46 -30.76 23.97 -6.24
N SER A 47 -31.72 24.40 -5.41
CA SER A 47 -32.24 23.61 -4.29
C SER A 47 -33.03 22.36 -4.68
N GLU A 48 -33.35 22.19 -5.97
CA GLU A 48 -34.03 21.01 -6.51
C GLU A 48 -33.02 19.98 -7.05
N CYS A 49 -31.72 20.26 -6.92
CA CYS A 49 -30.64 19.45 -7.46
C CYS A 49 -29.76 18.80 -6.41
N ASP A 50 -30.06 19.01 -5.12
CA ASP A 50 -29.40 18.35 -4.00
C ASP A 50 -29.72 16.85 -4.07
N ASP A 51 -28.74 16.05 -4.48
CA ASP A 51 -28.83 14.60 -4.58
C ASP A 51 -28.41 13.89 -3.28
N GLY A 52 -28.08 14.68 -2.25
CA GLY A 52 -27.63 14.20 -0.96
C GLY A 52 -26.18 13.70 -0.95
N LEU A 53 -25.43 13.84 -2.04
CA LEU A 53 -24.00 13.53 -2.09
C LEU A 53 -23.18 14.79 -1.82
N PHE A 54 -22.63 14.87 -0.61
CA PHE A 54 -21.76 15.95 -0.18
C PHE A 54 -20.48 16.07 -1.03
N CYS A 55 -19.86 14.95 -1.43
CA CYS A 55 -18.54 14.96 -2.06
C CYS A 55 -18.55 15.33 -3.54
N ASN A 56 -19.72 15.42 -4.17
CA ASN A 56 -19.82 16.01 -5.51
C ASN A 56 -20.01 17.54 -5.45
N GLY A 57 -20.23 18.08 -4.24
CA GLY A 57 -20.36 19.50 -3.93
C GLY A 57 -21.63 20.16 -4.47
N ALA A 58 -21.94 21.34 -3.93
CA ALA A 58 -23.21 22.04 -4.17
C ALA A 58 -23.62 22.10 -5.66
N GLU A 59 -24.75 21.47 -5.94
CA GLU A 59 -25.29 21.26 -7.26
C GLU A 59 -26.04 22.48 -7.76
N ARG A 60 -26.09 22.62 -9.09
CA ARG A 60 -26.73 23.77 -9.73
C ARG A 60 -27.64 23.34 -10.85
N CYS A 61 -28.74 24.07 -10.97
CA CYS A 61 -29.65 23.90 -12.07
C CYS A 61 -29.18 24.70 -13.29
N VAL A 62 -28.68 24.02 -14.31
CA VAL A 62 -28.16 24.65 -15.54
C VAL A 62 -28.90 24.12 -16.75
N GLY A 63 -29.76 24.98 -17.32
CA GLY A 63 -30.51 24.64 -18.53
C GLY A 63 -31.56 23.55 -18.35
N GLY A 64 -32.13 23.44 -17.14
CA GLY A 64 -33.14 22.42 -16.80
C GLY A 64 -32.55 21.08 -16.35
N PHE A 65 -31.22 20.99 -16.22
CA PHE A 65 -30.52 19.80 -15.75
C PHE A 65 -29.69 20.11 -14.50
N CYS A 66 -29.70 19.19 -13.55
CA CYS A 66 -28.87 19.25 -12.37
C CYS A 66 -27.43 18.89 -12.74
N GLN A 67 -26.51 19.76 -12.34
CA GLN A 67 -25.08 19.57 -12.52
C GLN A 67 -24.43 19.56 -11.13
N ALA A 68 -23.79 18.44 -10.80
CA ALA A 68 -22.95 18.33 -9.62
C ALA A 68 -21.89 19.43 -9.62
N GLY A 69 -21.53 19.88 -8.41
CA GLY A 69 -20.49 20.87 -8.21
C GLY A 69 -19.08 20.30 -8.41
N THR A 70 -18.21 20.66 -7.49
CA THR A 70 -16.88 20.07 -7.33
C THR A 70 -16.71 19.68 -5.89
N ASP A 71 -15.88 18.66 -5.65
CA ASP A 71 -15.44 18.26 -4.30
C ASP A 71 -15.21 19.49 -3.41
N PRO A 72 -15.96 19.64 -2.31
CA PRO A 72 -15.87 20.79 -1.43
C PRO A 72 -14.62 20.77 -0.53
N CYS A 73 -13.89 19.66 -0.50
CA CYS A 73 -12.74 19.47 0.39
C CYS A 73 -11.45 20.08 -0.15
N GLU A 74 -10.59 20.54 0.76
CA GLU A 74 -9.28 21.08 0.40
C GLU A 74 -8.32 19.94 -0.03
N PRO A 75 -7.29 20.21 -0.86
CA PRO A 75 -6.33 19.20 -1.26
C PRO A 75 -5.69 18.49 -0.05
N GLY A 76 -5.78 17.16 -0.01
CA GLY A 76 -5.28 16.31 1.08
C GLY A 76 -6.31 15.92 2.13
N GLN A 77 -7.56 16.35 1.98
CA GLN A 77 -8.67 15.89 2.83
C GLN A 77 -9.41 14.73 2.15
N TYR A 78 -9.89 13.79 2.96
CA TYR A 78 -10.81 12.75 2.53
C TYR A 78 -12.23 13.28 2.62
N CYS A 79 -13.00 13.11 1.55
CA CYS A 79 -14.41 13.44 1.57
C CYS A 79 -15.26 12.22 1.93
N ASN A 80 -16.03 12.33 3.01
CA ASN A 80 -16.82 11.26 3.58
C ASN A 80 -18.33 11.51 3.38
N GLU A 81 -18.94 10.77 2.46
CA GLU A 81 -20.38 10.85 2.12
C GLU A 81 -21.30 10.32 3.22
N ASP A 82 -20.82 9.44 4.11
CA ASP A 82 -21.67 8.90 5.19
C ASP A 82 -21.88 9.92 6.31
N THR A 83 -20.98 10.90 6.41
CA THR A 83 -20.97 11.91 7.50
C THR A 83 -21.12 13.35 7.01
N ASP A 84 -21.14 13.57 5.69
CA ASP A 84 -21.13 14.89 5.05
C ASP A 84 -19.97 15.78 5.53
N THR A 85 -18.77 15.22 5.67
CA THR A 85 -17.60 15.96 6.17
C THR A 85 -16.32 15.75 5.37
N CYS A 86 -15.45 16.76 5.43
CA CYS A 86 -14.06 16.68 4.99
C CYS A 86 -13.20 16.34 6.22
N GLU A 87 -12.48 15.24 6.15
CA GLU A 87 -11.64 14.73 7.22
C GLU A 87 -10.17 14.91 6.86
N ASP A 88 -9.39 15.44 7.81
CA ASP A 88 -7.93 15.46 7.68
C ASP A 88 -7.43 14.03 7.91
N VAL A 89 -6.96 13.40 6.84
CA VAL A 89 -6.44 12.03 6.84
C VAL A 89 -4.96 12.03 6.54
N GLU A 90 -4.27 10.97 6.96
CA GLU A 90 -2.85 10.79 6.67
C GLU A 90 -2.63 10.35 5.21
N CYS A 91 -3.60 9.65 4.63
CA CYS A 91 -3.54 9.10 3.27
C CYS A 91 -4.93 9.01 2.64
N ILE A 92 -4.96 8.95 1.30
CA ILE A 92 -6.19 8.69 0.52
C ILE A 92 -6.04 7.37 -0.26
N ASN A 93 -4.80 6.95 -0.52
CA ASN A 93 -4.44 5.71 -1.21
C ASN A 93 -3.13 5.17 -0.64
N ASP A 94 -2.79 3.93 -1.00
CA ASP A 94 -1.58 3.26 -0.54
C ASP A 94 -0.30 4.02 -0.94
N GLU A 95 -0.28 4.69 -2.10
CA GLU A 95 0.88 5.47 -2.53
C GLU A 95 1.18 6.70 -1.65
N ASP A 96 0.21 7.22 -0.91
CA ASP A 96 0.43 8.29 0.06
C ASP A 96 1.18 7.80 1.31
N CYS A 97 1.17 6.49 1.56
CA CYS A 97 1.83 5.85 2.71
C CYS A 97 3.24 5.34 2.43
N ASP A 98 3.70 5.39 1.16
CA ASP A 98 5.03 4.93 0.75
C ASP A 98 6.14 5.73 1.43
N ASP A 99 6.75 5.13 2.46
CA ASP A 99 7.91 5.69 3.18
C ASP A 99 9.26 5.26 2.55
N ASN A 100 9.21 4.58 1.40
CA ASN A 100 10.30 3.91 0.70
C ASN A 100 10.96 2.78 1.49
N ASN A 101 10.29 2.21 2.50
CA ASN A 101 10.75 1.01 3.16
C ASN A 101 10.37 -0.22 2.34
N ALA A 102 11.38 -0.87 1.74
CA ALA A 102 11.13 -2.01 0.86
C ALA A 102 10.64 -3.27 1.60
N CYS A 103 10.77 -3.31 2.93
CA CYS A 103 10.40 -4.46 3.73
C CYS A 103 8.89 -4.46 4.10
N THR A 104 8.24 -3.29 4.06
CA THR A 104 6.84 -3.13 4.45
C THR A 104 5.93 -3.15 3.22
N VAL A 105 4.65 -3.39 3.50
CA VAL A 105 3.55 -3.08 2.59
C VAL A 105 2.83 -1.91 3.24
N ASP A 106 2.87 -0.78 2.55
CA ASP A 106 2.26 0.45 3.01
C ASP A 106 0.82 0.49 2.50
N THR A 107 -0.12 0.55 3.44
CA THR A 107 -1.55 0.50 3.13
C THR A 107 -2.27 1.67 3.76
N CYS A 108 -3.17 2.26 3.01
CA CYS A 108 -4.08 3.27 3.50
C CYS A 108 -5.43 2.63 3.83
N THR A 109 -5.75 2.55 5.12
CA THR A 109 -7.06 2.05 5.57
C THR A 109 -7.75 3.11 6.41
N ASP A 110 -8.96 3.51 6.00
CA ASP A 110 -9.78 4.51 6.68
C ASP A 110 -9.02 5.82 6.99
N GLY A 111 -8.17 6.26 6.04
CA GLY A 111 -7.39 7.50 6.17
C GLY A 111 -6.18 7.44 7.08
N VAL A 112 -5.77 6.25 7.51
CA VAL A 112 -4.59 6.01 8.35
C VAL A 112 -3.58 5.15 7.59
N CYS A 113 -2.29 5.51 7.69
CA CYS A 113 -1.22 4.72 7.11
C CYS A 113 -0.83 3.55 8.02
N TYR A 114 -0.73 2.38 7.42
CA TYR A 114 -0.24 1.16 8.04
C TYR A 114 0.94 0.64 7.22
N ASN A 115 2.14 0.71 7.81
CA ASN A 115 3.38 0.19 7.20
C ASN A 115 3.71 -1.12 7.90
N GLU A 116 3.06 -2.20 7.46
CA GLU A 116 3.21 -3.52 8.07
C GLU A 116 4.18 -4.37 7.28
N CYS A 117 4.84 -5.32 7.95
CA CYS A 117 5.78 -6.23 7.31
C CYS A 117 5.14 -6.98 6.13
N ALA A 118 5.78 -6.92 4.95
CA ALA A 118 5.33 -7.63 3.75
C ALA A 118 5.22 -9.15 3.96
N SER A 119 6.10 -9.69 4.80
CA SER A 119 6.07 -11.07 5.25
C SER A 119 6.52 -11.18 6.71
N THR A 120 5.88 -12.06 7.47
CA THR A 120 6.23 -12.35 8.86
C THR A 120 6.57 -13.82 9.03
N VAL A 121 7.80 -14.09 9.42
CA VAL A 121 8.28 -15.42 9.79
C VAL A 121 7.88 -15.73 11.23
N SER A 122 7.07 -16.76 11.42
CA SER A 122 6.63 -17.25 12.75
C SER A 122 7.00 -18.71 13.02
N SER A 123 7.70 -19.36 12.08
CA SER A 123 8.16 -20.75 12.19
C SER A 123 9.68 -20.82 12.19
N TYR A 124 10.25 -21.45 13.22
CA TYR A 124 11.70 -21.52 13.45
C TYR A 124 12.22 -22.97 13.50
N PRO A 125 13.47 -23.25 13.06
CA PRO A 125 14.45 -22.29 12.55
C PRO A 125 14.12 -21.83 11.12
N TYR A 126 14.23 -20.52 10.89
CA TYR A 126 14.22 -19.94 9.56
C TYR A 126 15.63 -20.03 8.95
N THR A 127 15.72 -20.41 7.68
CA THR A 127 16.99 -20.55 6.99
C THR A 127 16.88 -19.97 5.59
N GLU A 128 17.75 -19.03 5.26
CA GLU A 128 17.95 -18.54 3.90
C GLU A 128 19.37 -18.86 3.44
N GLY A 129 19.50 -19.47 2.26
CA GLY A 129 20.77 -19.83 1.63
C GLY A 129 20.99 -19.15 0.28
N PHE A 130 20.02 -18.36 -0.18
CA PHE A 130 19.97 -17.68 -1.46
C PHE A 130 20.09 -18.61 -2.66
N GLU A 131 19.72 -19.88 -2.55
CA GLU A 131 19.86 -20.84 -3.67
C GLU A 131 18.78 -20.67 -4.74
N SER A 132 17.62 -20.13 -4.38
CA SER A 132 16.46 -19.94 -5.27
C SER A 132 16.11 -18.47 -5.53
N GLY A 133 16.96 -17.54 -5.11
CA GLY A 133 16.72 -16.09 -5.24
C GLY A 133 17.03 -15.38 -3.93
N TRP A 134 16.30 -14.30 -3.67
CA TRP A 134 16.41 -13.49 -2.46
C TRP A 134 15.54 -14.01 -1.30
N GLY A 135 14.59 -14.90 -1.59
CA GLY A 135 13.58 -15.29 -0.59
C GLY A 135 12.76 -14.06 -0.20
N ASP A 136 12.58 -13.87 1.10
CA ASP A 136 11.90 -12.71 1.67
C ASP A 136 12.87 -11.55 2.02
N TRP A 137 14.13 -11.63 1.58
CA TRP A 137 15.10 -10.55 1.77
C TRP A 137 15.00 -9.53 0.64
N VAL A 138 15.22 -8.26 0.96
CA VAL A 138 15.14 -7.15 0.01
C VAL A 138 16.36 -6.23 0.16
N ASN A 139 16.76 -5.60 -0.95
CA ASN A 139 17.67 -4.46 -0.86
C ASN A 139 16.87 -3.25 -0.40
N ALA A 140 17.41 -2.50 0.56
CA ALA A 140 16.78 -1.27 1.00
C ALA A 140 16.76 -0.24 -0.14
N LEU A 141 15.80 0.67 -0.12
CA LEU A 141 15.79 1.82 -1.01
C LEU A 141 16.52 2.99 -0.34
N GLY A 142 17.15 3.84 -1.15
CA GLY A 142 17.78 5.07 -0.66
C GLY A 142 19.18 4.91 -0.05
N ASP A 143 19.74 3.70 -0.06
CA ASP A 143 21.17 3.49 0.21
C ASP A 143 22.05 3.86 -1.01
N ASP A 144 23.36 3.62 -0.91
CA ASP A 144 24.27 4.02 -1.97
C ASP A 144 24.41 2.97 -3.09
N MET A 145 24.17 1.70 -2.80
CA MET A 145 24.36 0.57 -3.70
C MET A 145 23.71 -0.72 -3.18
N ASP A 146 23.29 -1.58 -4.11
CA ASP A 146 22.65 -2.85 -3.76
C ASP A 146 23.64 -3.99 -3.47
N TRP A 147 23.20 -4.91 -2.62
CA TRP A 147 23.74 -6.27 -2.55
C TRP A 147 23.45 -7.03 -3.84
N THR A 148 24.41 -7.86 -4.24
CA THR A 148 24.30 -8.70 -5.43
C THR A 148 24.38 -10.17 -5.06
N ARG A 149 23.56 -11.01 -5.70
CA ARG A 149 23.64 -12.46 -5.59
C ARG A 149 24.64 -13.03 -6.60
N ASN A 150 25.65 -13.74 -6.14
CA ASN A 150 26.73 -14.28 -6.97
C ASN A 150 26.94 -15.79 -6.76
N SER A 151 27.60 -16.42 -7.73
CA SER A 151 28.09 -17.79 -7.66
C SER A 151 29.55 -17.85 -8.14
N GLY A 152 30.39 -18.63 -7.44
CA GLY A 152 31.82 -18.70 -7.72
C GLY A 152 32.59 -17.50 -7.16
N SER A 153 33.69 -17.12 -7.82
CA SER A 153 34.59 -16.08 -7.33
C SER A 153 34.01 -14.67 -7.50
N THR A 154 34.42 -13.74 -6.64
CA THR A 154 34.18 -12.32 -6.85
C THR A 154 34.84 -11.80 -8.14
N PRO A 155 34.30 -10.73 -8.78
CA PRO A 155 34.85 -10.19 -10.03
C PRO A 155 36.22 -9.53 -9.87
N SER A 156 36.46 -8.89 -8.72
CA SER A 156 37.71 -8.20 -8.43
C SER A 156 38.84 -9.15 -8.02
N SER A 157 40.09 -8.77 -8.33
CA SER A 157 41.26 -9.54 -7.92
C SER A 157 41.65 -9.26 -6.48
N SER A 158 42.24 -10.25 -5.79
CA SER A 158 42.65 -10.13 -4.38
C SER A 158 41.49 -9.83 -3.42
N THR A 159 40.27 -10.20 -3.84
CA THR A 159 39.07 -10.25 -3.00
C THR A 159 38.62 -11.71 -2.90
N GLY A 160 37.50 -11.94 -2.23
CA GLY A 160 36.85 -13.24 -2.20
C GLY A 160 35.38 -13.09 -1.84
N PRO A 161 34.64 -14.20 -1.75
CA PRO A 161 35.14 -15.59 -1.72
C PRO A 161 35.40 -16.17 -3.12
N SER A 162 35.93 -17.40 -3.20
CA SER A 162 36.01 -18.20 -4.43
C SER A 162 34.73 -18.97 -4.76
N GLY A 163 33.76 -18.97 -3.85
CA GLY A 163 32.47 -19.64 -3.94
C GLY A 163 31.67 -19.47 -2.65
N ALA A 164 30.40 -19.87 -2.68
CA ALA A 164 29.53 -19.84 -1.51
C ALA A 164 30.01 -20.79 -0.40
N HIS A 165 29.71 -20.47 0.87
CA HIS A 165 29.97 -21.36 1.99
C HIS A 165 29.09 -22.63 1.93
N GLY A 166 27.81 -22.44 1.69
CA GLY A 166 26.83 -23.51 1.44
C GLY A 166 26.25 -23.38 0.03
N GLY A 167 25.88 -24.49 -0.58
CA GLY A 167 25.25 -24.48 -1.91
C GLY A 167 26.15 -23.88 -3.00
N SER A 168 25.55 -23.05 -3.86
CA SER A 168 26.21 -22.42 -5.01
C SER A 168 26.21 -20.89 -4.94
N TYR A 169 25.30 -20.29 -4.18
CA TYR A 169 25.04 -18.86 -4.19
C TYR A 169 25.32 -18.20 -2.83
N TYR A 170 25.71 -16.93 -2.90
CA TYR A 170 25.88 -16.06 -1.75
C TYR A 170 25.54 -14.63 -2.16
N VAL A 171 25.28 -13.78 -1.17
CA VAL A 171 25.09 -12.34 -1.38
C VAL A 171 26.39 -11.61 -1.04
N TYR A 172 26.73 -10.59 -1.82
CA TYR A 172 27.95 -9.82 -1.63
C TYR A 172 27.79 -8.39 -2.14
N THR A 173 28.68 -7.52 -1.65
CA THR A 173 28.89 -6.18 -2.19
C THR A 173 30.29 -6.09 -2.77
N GLU A 174 30.43 -5.42 -3.91
CA GLU A 174 31.75 -5.15 -4.48
C GLU A 174 32.33 -3.92 -3.80
N ALA A 175 33.26 -4.14 -2.88
CA ALA A 175 33.92 -3.06 -2.15
C ALA A 175 35.10 -2.44 -2.93
N SER A 176 35.51 -3.00 -4.07
CA SER A 176 36.59 -2.38 -4.87
C SER A 176 36.21 -1.00 -5.40
N SER A 177 37.22 -0.21 -5.78
CA SER A 177 37.02 1.09 -6.43
C SER A 177 36.05 0.96 -7.61
N PRO A 178 35.01 1.81 -7.71
CA PRO A 178 34.86 3.11 -7.03
C PRO A 178 34.06 3.08 -5.71
N ASN A 179 33.64 1.92 -5.20
CA ASN A 179 32.67 1.87 -4.11
C ASN A 179 33.28 2.13 -2.72
N TYR A 180 34.53 1.73 -2.48
CA TYR A 180 35.24 2.06 -1.24
C TYR A 180 35.80 3.50 -1.24
N PRO A 181 35.77 4.23 -0.10
CA PRO A 181 35.42 3.77 1.26
C PRO A 181 34.01 4.11 1.76
N ASP A 182 33.21 4.86 0.99
CA ASP A 182 32.12 5.65 1.56
C ASP A 182 30.71 5.20 1.10
N LYS A 183 30.59 4.01 0.51
CA LYS A 183 29.31 3.48 0.03
C LYS A 183 28.69 2.51 1.04
N THR A 184 27.41 2.68 1.31
CA THR A 184 26.60 1.82 2.18
C THR A 184 25.62 0.99 1.37
N ALA A 185 25.47 -0.28 1.75
CA ALA A 185 24.51 -1.21 1.16
C ALA A 185 23.75 -1.91 2.30
N ILE A 186 22.43 -1.88 2.27
CA ILE A 186 21.56 -2.43 3.30
C ILE A 186 20.76 -3.59 2.68
N LEU A 187 20.83 -4.75 3.32
CA LEU A 187 20.00 -5.90 2.97
C LEU A 187 19.12 -6.21 4.17
N GLU A 188 17.82 -6.15 3.94
CA GLU A 188 16.81 -6.33 4.97
C GLU A 188 16.22 -7.72 4.89
N GLY A 189 16.04 -8.33 6.06
CA GLY A 189 15.35 -9.62 6.17
C GLY A 189 13.84 -9.43 6.34
N PRO A 190 13.08 -10.53 6.32
CA PRO A 190 11.67 -10.47 6.69
C PRO A 190 11.52 -10.10 8.16
N CYS A 191 10.31 -9.71 8.55
CA CYS A 191 9.99 -9.58 9.96
C CYS A 191 9.93 -10.94 10.64
N PHE A 192 10.34 -10.97 11.91
CA PHE A 192 10.37 -12.18 12.73
C PHE A 192 9.44 -12.02 13.92
N ASP A 193 8.38 -12.84 13.99
CA ASP A 193 7.54 -12.92 15.19
C ASP A 193 8.30 -13.68 16.28
N LEU A 194 8.86 -12.95 17.23
CA LEU A 194 9.63 -13.48 18.34
C LEU A 194 8.82 -13.56 19.65
N VAL A 195 7.51 -13.30 19.63
CA VAL A 195 6.68 -13.20 20.85
C VAL A 195 6.73 -14.48 21.70
N ALA A 196 6.74 -15.64 21.05
CA ALA A 196 6.82 -16.94 21.72
C ALA A 196 8.28 -17.43 21.97
N THR A 197 9.28 -16.64 21.57
CA THR A 197 10.69 -17.04 21.58
C THR A 197 11.42 -16.38 22.76
N SER A 198 12.03 -17.20 23.62
CA SER A 198 12.75 -16.73 24.81
C SER A 198 14.26 -16.55 24.62
N ASP A 199 14.84 -17.18 23.60
CA ASP A 199 16.26 -17.10 23.25
C ASP A 199 16.41 -17.11 21.71
N ALA A 200 16.13 -15.96 21.08
CA ALA A 200 16.33 -15.80 19.64
C ALA A 200 17.83 -15.69 19.32
N ALA A 201 18.28 -16.39 18.28
CA ALA A 201 19.68 -16.36 17.85
C ALA A 201 19.76 -16.29 16.32
N LEU A 202 20.56 -15.36 15.83
CA LEU A 202 20.96 -15.27 14.42
C LEU A 202 22.35 -15.88 14.24
N THR A 203 22.49 -16.79 13.29
CA THR A 203 23.78 -17.38 12.90
C THR A 203 23.95 -17.27 11.40
N PHE A 204 25.06 -16.71 10.95
CA PHE A 204 25.36 -16.55 9.53
C PHE A 204 26.85 -16.73 9.24
N TRP A 205 27.16 -17.07 7.99
CA TRP A 205 28.52 -17.12 7.48
C TRP A 205 28.86 -15.82 6.77
N TYR A 206 30.05 -15.30 6.96
CA TYR A 206 30.55 -14.10 6.29
C TYR A 206 31.97 -14.31 5.79
N HIS A 207 32.35 -13.56 4.76
CA HIS A 207 33.70 -13.58 4.21
C HIS A 207 34.14 -12.16 3.84
N MET A 208 35.09 -11.61 4.61
CA MET A 208 35.66 -10.29 4.36
C MET A 208 37.17 -10.43 4.13
N TYR A 209 37.61 -10.16 2.91
CA TYR A 209 39.01 -10.29 2.51
C TYR A 209 39.40 -9.20 1.51
N GLY A 210 40.43 -8.42 1.85
CA GLY A 210 40.95 -7.33 1.02
C GLY A 210 41.18 -6.07 1.84
N SER A 211 42.03 -5.15 1.38
CA SER A 211 42.32 -3.93 2.15
C SER A 211 41.17 -2.92 2.17
N GLY A 212 40.22 -3.04 1.24
CA GLY A 212 39.06 -2.15 1.09
C GLY A 212 37.73 -2.81 1.43
N MET A 213 37.73 -3.93 2.16
CA MET A 213 36.52 -4.73 2.45
C MET A 213 35.45 -4.02 3.31
N GLY A 214 35.76 -2.87 3.90
CA GLY A 214 34.82 -2.11 4.71
C GLY A 214 34.46 -2.79 6.04
N THR A 215 33.22 -2.58 6.48
CA THR A 215 32.65 -3.08 7.74
C THR A 215 31.31 -3.77 7.43
N LEU A 216 30.97 -4.80 8.20
CA LEU A 216 29.65 -5.44 8.20
C LEU A 216 29.01 -5.25 9.57
N ASN A 217 27.85 -4.62 9.60
CA ASN A 217 27.03 -4.47 10.80
C ASN A 217 25.80 -5.37 10.70
N VAL A 218 25.28 -5.80 11.84
CA VAL A 218 24.02 -6.51 11.95
C VAL A 218 23.18 -5.77 12.98
N GLU A 219 21.99 -5.40 12.56
CA GLU A 219 21.09 -4.56 13.34
C GLU A 219 19.72 -5.25 13.43
N VAL A 220 18.95 -4.86 14.43
CA VAL A 220 17.56 -5.31 14.65
C VAL A 220 16.74 -4.06 14.80
N SER A 221 15.68 -3.96 14.00
CA SER A 221 14.70 -2.88 14.05
C SER A 221 13.32 -3.48 14.33
N GLU A 222 12.47 -2.70 14.99
CA GLU A 222 11.04 -3.02 15.14
C GLU A 222 10.26 -2.61 13.88
N ASP A 223 10.81 -1.70 13.05
CA ASP A 223 10.14 -1.06 11.92
C ASP A 223 10.94 -1.17 10.59
N CYS A 224 11.83 -2.17 10.45
CA CYS A 224 12.86 -2.22 9.40
C CYS A 224 13.77 -0.95 9.39
N ILE A 225 14.78 -0.84 8.53
CA ILE A 225 15.90 0.12 8.68
C ILE A 225 15.93 1.19 7.60
#